data_AF-A0A952ACS3-F1
#
_entry.id   AF-A0A952ACS3-F1
#
_cell.length_a   1.000
_cell.length_b   1.000
_cell.length_c   1.000
_cell.angle_alpha   90.00
_cell.angle_beta   90.00
_cell.angle_gamma   90.00
#
_symmetry.space_group_name_H-M   'P 1'
#
loop_
_entity.id
_entity.type
_entity.pdbx_description
1 polymer ?
#
loop_
_entity_poly.entity_id
_entity_poly.type
_entity_poly.pdbx_seq_one_letter_code
_entity_poly.pdbx_strand_id
1 'polypeptide(L)'
;MHESTPISPHANESIARTLAHAVEGSGKPRHQIASDVGMHRETLLRVLRGERPIALNEAARILSACGAFPRATIVLTLAGQEDLACEWMRSEMGAFLEEFFSALPAHLERTLGRRIEDVRPRWANGTSQLVARMLAKHIDDFVGRDIAMSLGR
;
A
#
# COMPACT_ATOMS: atom_id res chain seq x y z
N MET A 1 -0.13 -12.00 25.49
CA MET A 1 -0.49 -10.57 25.43
C MET A 1 0.38 -9.96 24.33
N HIS A 2 -0.22 -9.56 23.21
CA HIS A 2 0.52 -8.86 22.15
C HIS A 2 0.67 -7.41 22.59
N GLU A 3 1.81 -7.05 23.16
CA GLU A 3 2.17 -5.65 23.33
C GLU A 3 2.33 -5.04 21.93
N SER A 4 1.42 -4.14 21.60
CA SER A 4 1.51 -3.33 20.40
C SER A 4 2.75 -2.45 20.55
N THR A 5 3.83 -2.80 19.86
CA THR A 5 5.05 -1.99 19.83
C THR A 5 4.66 -0.58 19.41
N PRO A 6 5.00 0.47 20.20
CA PRO A 6 4.63 1.83 19.84
C PRO A 6 5.25 2.15 18.49
N ILE A 7 4.39 2.53 17.55
CA ILE A 7 4.78 3.08 16.26
C ILE A 7 5.76 4.23 16.56
N SER A 8 6.98 4.17 16.02
CA SER A 8 7.98 5.23 16.15
C SER A 8 7.33 6.60 15.89
N PRO A 9 7.67 7.67 16.63
CA PRO A 9 7.11 9.02 16.39
C PRO A 9 7.13 9.41 14.91
N HIS A 10 8.19 9.01 14.19
CA HIS A 10 8.33 9.20 12.75
C HIS A 10 7.23 8.52 11.93
N ALA A 11 6.80 7.31 12.29
CA ALA A 11 5.82 6.57 11.52
C ALA A 11 4.39 7.13 11.67
N ASN A 12 4.03 7.71 12.81
CA ASN A 12 2.76 8.45 12.90
C ASN A 12 2.77 9.70 12.03
N GLU A 13 3.87 10.45 12.02
CA GLU A 13 4.03 11.63 11.15
C GLU A 13 3.99 11.25 9.66
N SER A 14 4.68 10.17 9.26
CA SER A 14 4.65 9.64 7.89
C SER A 14 3.24 9.24 7.44
N ILE A 15 2.48 8.57 8.32
CA ILE A 15 1.09 8.22 8.05
C ILE A 15 0.23 9.48 7.95
N ALA A 16 0.38 10.44 8.86
CA ALA A 16 -0.36 11.70 8.81
C ALA A 16 -0.13 12.47 7.49
N ARG A 17 1.13 12.61 7.06
CA ARG A 17 1.49 13.23 5.76
C ARG A 17 0.86 12.49 4.58
N THR A 18 0.96 11.16 4.58
CA THR A 18 0.38 10.32 3.51
C THR A 18 -1.14 10.48 3.46
N LEU A 19 -1.82 10.53 4.61
CA LEU A 19 -3.26 10.77 4.70
C LEU A 19 -3.64 12.18 4.23
N ALA A 20 -2.83 13.19 4.58
CA ALA A 20 -3.06 14.55 4.11
C ALA A 20 -3.00 14.62 2.58
N HIS A 21 -1.98 14.00 1.98
CA HIS A 21 -1.87 13.87 0.53
C HIS A 21 -3.06 13.14 -0.09
N ALA A 22 -3.50 12.03 0.51
CA ALA A 22 -4.65 11.28 0.04
C ALA A 22 -5.94 12.12 0.04
N VAL A 23 -6.18 12.86 1.13
CA VAL A 23 -7.34 13.74 1.30
C VAL A 23 -7.31 14.88 0.30
N GLU A 24 -6.16 15.53 0.12
CA GLU A 24 -6.00 16.65 -0.84
C GLU A 24 -6.20 16.19 -2.29
N GLY A 25 -5.66 15.03 -2.65
CA GLY A 25 -5.81 14.45 -4.00
C GLY A 25 -7.14 13.75 -4.26
N SER A 26 -8.04 13.65 -3.27
CA SER A 26 -9.32 12.93 -3.43
C SER A 26 -10.39 13.71 -4.20
N GLY A 27 -10.26 15.04 -4.33
CA GLY A 27 -11.28 15.93 -4.87
C GLY A 27 -12.54 16.07 -4.00
N LYS A 28 -12.61 15.40 -2.85
CA LYS A 28 -13.76 15.43 -1.93
C LYS A 28 -13.57 16.51 -0.84
N PRO A 29 -14.64 17.21 -0.41
CA PRO A 29 -14.60 18.06 0.75
C PRO A 29 -14.22 17.29 2.03
N ARG A 30 -13.34 17.86 2.86
CA ARG A 30 -12.88 17.21 4.12
C ARG A 30 -14.02 16.81 5.06
N HIS A 31 -15.11 17.57 5.10
CA HIS A 31 -16.27 17.24 5.94
C HIS A 31 -17.02 16.00 5.43
N GLN A 32 -17.05 15.78 4.11
CA GLN A 32 -17.63 14.58 3.51
C GLN A 32 -16.77 13.36 3.86
N ILE A 33 -15.45 13.45 3.68
CA ILE A 33 -14.53 12.35 4.06
C ILE A 33 -14.68 12.01 5.55
N ALA A 34 -14.74 13.02 6.43
CA ALA A 34 -14.95 12.82 7.86
C ALA A 34 -16.26 12.08 8.15
N SER A 35 -17.35 12.45 7.47
CA SER A 35 -18.64 11.77 7.55
C SER A 35 -18.55 10.31 7.07
N ASP A 36 -17.94 10.06 5.91
CA ASP A 36 -17.80 8.73 5.30
C ASP A 36 -17.08 7.74 6.22
N VAL A 37 -16.11 8.22 7.00
CA VAL A 37 -15.31 7.39 7.92
C VAL A 37 -15.80 7.43 9.38
N GLY A 38 -16.93 8.10 9.63
CA GLY A 38 -17.57 8.18 10.95
C GLY A 38 -16.78 8.97 11.99
N MET A 39 -16.11 10.06 11.60
CA MET A 39 -15.35 10.92 12.50
C MET A 39 -15.78 12.38 12.46
N HIS A 40 -15.56 13.09 13.56
CA HIS A 40 -15.72 14.54 13.58
C HIS A 40 -14.68 15.19 12.66
N ARG A 41 -15.09 16.26 11.94
CA ARG A 41 -14.19 17.03 11.06
C ARG A 41 -12.92 17.50 11.79
N GLU A 42 -13.04 17.98 13.02
CA GLU A 42 -11.87 18.44 13.79
C GLU A 42 -10.93 17.29 14.13
N THR A 43 -11.47 16.11 14.44
CA THR A 43 -10.66 14.90 14.67
C THR A 43 -9.88 14.53 13.41
N LEU A 44 -10.51 14.59 12.23
CA LEU A 44 -9.82 14.38 10.96
C LEU A 44 -8.67 15.38 10.80
N LEU A 45 -8.91 16.68 11.00
CA LEU A 45 -7.87 17.70 10.83
C LEU A 45 -6.67 17.49 11.75
N ARG A 46 -6.90 17.13 13.02
CA ARG A 46 -5.82 16.82 13.97
C ARG A 46 -5.01 15.59 13.55
N VAL A 47 -5.66 14.56 13.01
CA VAL A 47 -4.99 13.39 12.43
C VAL A 47 -4.11 13.80 11.26
N LEU A 48 -4.63 14.58 10.31
CA LEU A 48 -3.88 14.97 9.10
C LEU A 48 -2.66 15.84 9.43
N ARG A 49 -2.68 16.57 10.55
CA ARG A 49 -1.54 17.35 11.05
C ARG A 49 -0.56 16.55 11.92
N GLY A 50 -0.86 15.29 12.21
CA GLY A 50 -0.07 14.47 13.13
C GLY A 50 -0.22 14.85 14.62
N GLU A 51 -1.15 15.74 14.95
CA GLU A 51 -1.44 16.20 16.33
C GLU A 51 -2.19 15.15 17.17
N ARG A 52 -2.66 14.09 16.52
CA ARG A 52 -3.32 12.93 17.16
C ARG A 52 -2.79 11.65 16.50
N PRO A 53 -2.42 10.63 17.29
CA PRO A 53 -2.14 9.31 16.73
C PRO A 53 -3.37 8.73 16.04
N ILE A 54 -3.16 7.93 15.01
CA ILE A 54 -4.22 7.24 14.28
C ILE A 54 -4.02 5.73 14.28
N ALA A 55 -5.11 4.99 14.51
CA ALA A 55 -5.07 3.54 14.39
C ALA A 55 -5.07 3.12 12.91
N LEU A 56 -4.42 1.99 12.58
CA LEU A 56 -4.28 1.54 11.19
C LEU A 56 -5.63 1.32 10.49
N ASN A 57 -6.65 0.87 11.22
CA ASN A 57 -8.01 0.73 10.69
C ASN A 57 -8.68 2.08 10.38
N GLU A 58 -8.44 3.11 11.21
CA GLU A 58 -8.90 4.48 10.95
C GLU A 58 -8.19 5.04 9.71
N ALA A 59 -6.87 4.88 9.62
CA ALA A 59 -6.08 5.31 8.47
C ALA A 59 -6.55 4.62 7.18
N ALA A 60 -6.80 3.30 7.26
CA ALA A 60 -7.29 2.54 6.12
C ALA A 60 -8.66 3.02 5.62
N ARG A 61 -9.59 3.34 6.53
CA ARG A 61 -10.89 3.92 6.15
C ARG A 61 -10.76 5.27 5.47
N ILE A 62 -9.88 6.15 5.96
CA ILE A 62 -9.61 7.45 5.32
C ILE A 62 -9.06 7.22 3.91
N LEU A 63 -8.08 6.34 3.73
CA LEU A 63 -7.53 6.00 2.43
C LEU A 63 -8.60 5.46 1.47
N SER A 64 -9.42 4.49 1.92
CA SER A 64 -10.55 3.98 1.13
C SER A 64 -11.54 5.09 0.74
N ALA A 65 -11.89 5.98 1.68
CA ALA A 65 -12.78 7.10 1.39
C ALA A 65 -12.18 8.08 0.36
N CYS A 66 -10.86 8.17 0.27
CA CYS A 66 -10.12 8.94 -0.74
C CYS A 66 -9.91 8.19 -2.06
N GLY A 67 -10.45 6.97 -2.20
CA GLY A 67 -10.28 6.11 -3.38
C GLY A 67 -8.90 5.45 -3.48
N ALA A 68 -8.11 5.47 -2.40
CA ALA A 68 -6.80 4.85 -2.37
C ALA A 68 -6.84 3.37 -1.98
N PHE A 69 -5.79 2.63 -2.34
CA PHE A 69 -5.53 1.24 -1.95
C PHE A 69 -4.85 1.20 -0.56
N PRO A 70 -5.59 0.88 0.52
CA PRO A 70 -5.14 1.20 1.87
C PRO A 70 -3.95 0.38 2.35
N ARG A 71 -3.93 -0.93 2.11
CA ARG A 71 -2.84 -1.79 2.60
C ARG A 71 -1.55 -1.49 1.85
N ALA A 72 -1.63 -1.34 0.52
CA ALA A 72 -0.49 -0.97 -0.29
C ALA A 72 0.13 0.35 0.20
N THR A 73 -0.71 1.38 0.38
CA THR A 73 -0.28 2.70 0.82
C THR A 73 0.36 2.66 2.20
N ILE A 74 -0.29 2.02 3.19
CA ILE A 74 0.22 1.93 4.57
C ILE A 74 1.56 1.18 4.61
N VAL A 75 1.69 0.05 3.90
CA VAL A 75 2.93 -0.74 3.88
C VAL A 75 4.08 0.08 3.28
N LEU A 76 3.86 0.80 2.18
CA LEU A 76 4.88 1.66 1.57
C LEU A 76 5.30 2.79 2.51
N THR A 77 4.34 3.48 3.14
CA THR A 77 4.63 4.53 4.12
C THR A 77 5.46 4.00 5.30
N LEU A 78 5.08 2.86 5.88
CA LEU A 78 5.81 2.26 7.00
C LEU A 78 7.18 1.70 6.60
N ALA A 79 7.37 1.37 5.32
CA ALA A 79 8.67 1.01 4.75
C ALA A 79 9.57 2.22 4.42
N GLY A 80 9.13 3.45 4.73
CA GLY A 80 9.86 4.68 4.43
C GLY A 80 9.79 5.08 2.95
N GLN A 81 8.86 4.51 2.18
CA GLN A 81 8.65 4.81 0.76
C GLN A 81 7.45 5.75 0.59
N GLU A 82 7.43 6.86 1.33
CA GLU A 82 6.32 7.84 1.34
C GLU A 82 6.03 8.40 -0.06
N ASP A 83 7.06 8.67 -0.85
CA ASP A 83 6.90 9.20 -2.21
C ASP A 83 6.17 8.20 -3.12
N LEU A 84 6.57 6.91 -3.08
CA LEU A 84 5.89 5.84 -3.83
C LEU A 84 4.48 5.59 -3.30
N ALA A 85 4.27 5.70 -1.98
CA ALA A 85 2.94 5.61 -1.39
C ALA A 85 2.02 6.70 -1.98
N CYS A 86 2.50 7.94 -2.08
CA CYS A 86 1.75 9.05 -2.67
C CYS A 86 1.51 8.87 -4.18
N GLU A 87 2.52 8.42 -4.91
CA GLU A 87 2.43 8.22 -6.36
C GLU A 87 1.46 7.08 -6.72
N TRP A 88 1.52 5.96 -6.00
CA TRP A 88 0.82 4.74 -6.39
C TRP A 88 -0.51 4.50 -5.66
N MET A 89 -0.85 5.27 -4.63
CA MET A 89 -2.05 5.02 -3.81
C MET A 89 -3.35 4.89 -4.60
N ARG A 90 -3.45 5.46 -5.81
CA ARG A 90 -4.62 5.38 -6.70
C ARG A 90 -4.30 4.79 -8.09
N SER A 91 -3.13 4.19 -8.27
CA SER A 91 -2.70 3.66 -9.57
C SER A 91 -2.93 2.14 -9.66
N GLU A 92 -2.81 1.59 -10.88
CA GLU A 92 -2.80 0.15 -11.12
C GLU A 92 -1.67 -0.56 -10.34
N MET A 93 -0.53 0.11 -10.12
CA MET A 93 0.54 -0.44 -9.28
C MET A 93 0.11 -0.53 -7.81
N GLY A 94 -0.63 0.45 -7.31
CA GLY A 94 -1.24 0.37 -5.97
C GLY A 94 -2.26 -0.77 -5.85
N ALA A 95 -3.12 -0.93 -6.87
CA ALA A 95 -4.08 -2.03 -6.94
C ALA A 95 -3.38 -3.39 -6.94
N PHE A 96 -2.32 -3.52 -7.76
CA PHE A 96 -1.50 -4.72 -7.82
C PHE A 96 -0.88 -5.05 -6.47
N LEU A 97 -0.28 -4.07 -5.78
CA LEU A 97 0.31 -4.29 -4.45
C LEU A 97 -0.73 -4.66 -3.39
N GLU A 98 -1.94 -4.09 -3.47
CA GLU A 98 -3.05 -4.40 -2.56
C GLU A 98 -3.40 -5.88 -2.61
N GLU A 99 -3.52 -6.44 -3.81
CA GLU A 99 -3.79 -7.87 -4.02
C GLU A 99 -2.56 -8.73 -3.75
N PHE A 100 -1.37 -8.29 -4.19
CA PHE A 100 -0.13 -9.02 -4.01
C PHE A 100 0.19 -9.25 -2.54
N PHE A 101 0.07 -8.22 -1.69
CA PHE A 101 0.27 -8.35 -0.25
C PHE A 101 -0.75 -9.28 0.41
N SER A 102 -1.99 -9.32 -0.09
CA SER A 102 -3.03 -10.21 0.42
C SER A 102 -2.78 -11.67 0.03
N ALA A 103 -2.30 -11.92 -1.19
CA ALA A 103 -2.16 -13.28 -1.73
C ALA A 103 -0.79 -13.93 -1.43
N LEU A 104 0.29 -13.13 -1.40
CA LEU A 104 1.66 -13.63 -1.31
C LEU A 104 1.90 -14.56 -0.11
N PRO A 105 1.46 -14.25 1.13
CA PRO A 105 1.71 -15.14 2.27
C PRO A 105 1.17 -16.55 2.07
N ALA A 106 -0.06 -16.68 1.57
CA ALA A 106 -0.69 -17.98 1.31
C ALA A 106 0.03 -18.74 0.16
N HIS A 107 0.50 -18.03 -0.87
CA HIS A 107 1.29 -18.64 -1.93
C HIS A 107 2.67 -19.10 -1.45
N LEU A 108 3.33 -18.33 -0.59
CA LEU A 108 4.62 -18.71 0.01
C LEU A 108 4.48 -19.96 0.88
N GLU A 109 3.50 -19.98 1.79
CA GLU A 109 3.25 -21.12 2.66
C GLU A 109 2.99 -22.40 1.86
N ARG A 110 2.12 -22.33 0.85
CA ARG A 110 1.79 -23.47 -0.01
C ARG A 110 2.99 -23.97 -0.83
N THR A 111 3.81 -23.06 -1.36
CA THR A 111 4.89 -23.39 -2.30
C THR A 111 6.16 -23.85 -1.59
N LEU A 112 6.47 -23.23 -0.46
CA LEU A 112 7.67 -23.56 0.33
C LEU A 112 7.42 -24.76 1.24
N GLY A 113 6.20 -24.89 1.77
CA GLY A 113 5.85 -25.94 2.73
C GLY A 113 6.84 -25.96 3.90
N ARG A 114 7.43 -27.14 4.16
CA ARG A 114 8.44 -27.31 5.22
C ARG A 114 9.69 -26.44 5.05
N ARG A 115 10.02 -26.01 3.83
CA ARG A 115 11.21 -25.17 3.55
C ARG A 115 11.03 -23.71 3.98
N ILE A 116 9.86 -23.33 4.52
CA ILE A 116 9.67 -21.97 5.04
C ILE A 116 10.68 -21.63 6.16
N GLU A 117 11.12 -22.65 6.91
CA GLU A 117 12.14 -22.52 7.98
C GLU A 117 13.55 -22.24 7.43
N ASP A 118 13.79 -22.51 6.14
CA ASP A 118 15.06 -22.27 5.48
C ASP A 118 15.20 -20.83 4.96
N VAL A 119 14.12 -20.04 4.96
CA VAL A 119 14.14 -18.65 4.49
C VAL A 119 15.09 -17.82 5.36
N ARG A 120 15.92 -16.99 4.70
CA ARG A 120 16.87 -16.09 5.37
C ARG A 120 16.55 -14.63 5.04
N PRO A 121 16.43 -13.73 6.03
CA PRO A 121 16.11 -12.31 5.80
C PRO A 121 17.04 -11.60 4.81
N ARG A 122 18.34 -11.95 4.81
CA ARG A 122 19.34 -11.40 3.87
C ARG A 122 19.02 -11.62 2.39
N TRP A 123 18.13 -12.55 2.06
CA TRP A 123 17.71 -12.80 0.68
C TRP A 123 16.68 -11.80 0.16
N ALA A 124 16.03 -11.02 1.04
CA ALA A 124 14.90 -10.15 0.68
C ALA A 124 15.22 -9.23 -0.51
N ASN A 125 16.37 -8.55 -0.50
CA ASN A 125 16.78 -7.63 -1.57
C ASN A 125 17.05 -8.35 -2.91
N GLY A 126 17.67 -9.53 -2.87
CA GLY A 126 17.92 -10.32 -4.09
C GLY A 126 16.62 -10.86 -4.68
N THR A 127 15.72 -11.34 -3.82
CA THR A 127 14.41 -11.87 -4.20
C THR A 127 13.49 -10.76 -4.74
N SER A 128 13.47 -9.57 -4.14
CA SER A 128 12.67 -8.45 -4.66
C SER A 128 13.12 -8.04 -6.07
N GLN A 129 14.43 -8.06 -6.34
CA GLN A 129 14.95 -7.81 -7.68
C GLN A 129 14.54 -8.91 -8.69
N LEU A 130 14.48 -10.17 -8.26
CA LEU A 130 13.96 -11.27 -9.09
C LEU A 130 12.48 -11.07 -9.42
N VAL A 131 11.66 -10.71 -8.42
CA VAL A 131 10.22 -10.41 -8.63
C VAL A 131 10.06 -9.24 -9.61
N ALA A 132 10.82 -8.16 -9.46
CA ALA A 132 10.78 -7.02 -10.38
C ALA A 132 11.12 -7.43 -11.83
N ARG A 133 12.17 -8.25 -12.03
CA ARG A 133 12.51 -8.79 -13.36
C ARG A 133 11.43 -9.68 -13.95
N MET A 134 10.79 -10.51 -13.12
CA MET A 134 9.67 -11.36 -13.57
C MET A 134 8.48 -10.52 -14.02
N LEU A 135 8.14 -9.46 -13.29
CA LEU A 135 7.06 -8.54 -13.68
C LEU A 135 7.37 -7.82 -15.00
N ALA A 136 8.60 -7.30 -15.15
CA ALA A 136 9.02 -6.66 -16.40
C ALA A 136 8.88 -7.63 -17.59
N LYS A 137 9.36 -8.87 -17.44
CA LYS A 137 9.21 -9.90 -18.47
C LYS A 137 7.74 -10.19 -18.80
N HIS A 138 6.87 -10.30 -17.79
CA HIS A 138 5.44 -10.52 -18.04
C HIS A 138 4.78 -9.39 -18.83
N ILE A 139 5.19 -8.15 -18.58
CA ILE A 139 4.73 -6.99 -19.34
C ILE A 139 5.20 -7.09 -20.79
N ASP A 140 6.49 -7.36 -21.01
CA ASP A 140 7.06 -7.52 -22.37
C ASP A 140 6.38 -8.67 -23.14
N ASP A 141 6.17 -9.81 -22.48
CA ASP A 141 5.48 -10.98 -23.06
C ASP A 141 4.01 -10.70 -23.38
N PHE A 142 3.36 -9.79 -22.65
CA PHE A 142 1.99 -9.36 -22.92
C PHE A 142 1.95 -8.44 -24.14
N VAL A 143 2.82 -7.42 -24.17
CA VAL A 143 2.95 -6.48 -25.31
C VAL A 143 3.28 -7.22 -26.60
N GLY A 144 4.21 -8.18 -26.56
CA GLY A 144 4.57 -9.00 -27.72
C GLY A 144 3.40 -9.82 -28.27
N ARG A 145 2.51 -10.32 -27.41
CA ARG A 145 1.30 -11.04 -27.81
C ARG A 145 0.25 -10.13 -28.44
N ASP A 146 0.05 -8.93 -27.89
CA ASP A 146 -0.88 -7.94 -28.46
C ASP A 146 -0.45 -7.48 -29.87
N ILE A 147 0.86 -7.26 -30.07
CA ILE A 147 1.43 -6.93 -31.38
C ILE A 147 1.22 -8.08 -32.38
N ALA A 148 1.47 -9.33 -31.97
CA ALA A 148 1.25 -10.49 -32.82
C ALA A 148 -0.24 -10.67 -33.21
N MET A 149 -1.16 -10.41 -32.28
CA MET A 149 -2.61 -10.50 -32.53
C MET A 149 -3.13 -9.37 -33.43
N SER A 150 -2.52 -8.18 -33.39
CA SER A 150 -2.91 -7.05 -34.24
C SER A 150 -2.36 -7.13 -35.66
N LEU A 151 -1.18 -7.74 -35.86
CA LEU A 151 -0.58 -7.96 -37.18
C LEU A 151 -1.14 -9.18 -37.94
N GLY A 152 -1.89 -10.06 -37.25
CA GLY A 152 -2.53 -11.24 -37.83
C GLY A 152 -3.97 -11.03 -38.33
N ARG A 153 -4.47 -9.79 -38.36
CA ARG A 153 -5.77 -9.39 -38.92
C ARG A 153 -5.56 -8.62 -40.22
#